data_AF-A0A6N4X1T7-F1
#
_entry.id   AF-A0A6N4X1T7-F1
#
_cell.length_a   1.000
_cell.length_b   1.000
_cell.length_c   1.000
_cell.angle_alpha   90.00
_cell.angle_beta   90.00
_cell.angle_gamma   90.00
#
_symmetry.space_group_name_H-M   'P 1'
#
loop_
_entity.id
_entity.type
_entity.pdbx_description
1 polymer ?
#
loop_
_entity_poly.entity_id
_entity_poly.type
_entity_poly.pdbx_seq_one_letter_code
_entity_poly.pdbx_strand_id
1 'polypeptide(L)'
;MIKKLLYITILLSCSPMILCQNREAIDSLFATKDYLSEIKKTINIQEDVNKVQRIQKLIRAGSEKEERFKFFLKKIVNDHTEYEDMIQSFHWILQSLVLYKSDLTTNVSEIEKNSEKMYMNRHIPPLINQIYFYTKKFQEKSETHKN
;
A
#
# COMPACT_ATOMS: atom_id res chain seq x y z
N MET A 1 -1.30 29.76 -42.10
CA MET A 1 -0.69 29.92 -40.75
C MET A 1 -1.39 29.15 -39.63
N ILE A 2 -2.63 28.69 -39.80
CA ILE A 2 -3.38 27.94 -38.76
C ILE A 2 -2.78 26.56 -38.46
N LYS A 3 -2.23 25.85 -39.46
CA LYS A 3 -1.63 24.51 -39.28
C LYS A 3 -0.39 24.49 -38.38
N LYS A 4 0.37 25.60 -38.29
CA LYS A 4 1.53 25.69 -37.39
C LYS A 4 1.13 25.98 -35.93
N LEU A 5 0.00 26.66 -35.71
CA LEU A 5 -0.50 26.94 -34.36
C LEU A 5 -0.98 25.68 -33.64
N LEU A 6 -1.51 24.72 -34.39
CA LEU A 6 -2.07 23.46 -33.85
C LEU A 6 -1.00 22.49 -33.34
N TYR A 7 0.24 22.58 -33.84
CA TYR A 7 1.37 21.80 -33.33
C TYR A 7 1.89 22.33 -31.98
N ILE A 8 1.79 23.64 -31.73
CA ILE A 8 2.28 24.27 -30.50
C ILE A 8 1.36 23.94 -29.32
N THR A 9 0.05 23.88 -29.53
CA THR A 9 -0.93 23.50 -28.49
C THR A 9 -0.88 22.02 -28.11
N ILE A 10 -0.48 21.13 -29.02
CA ILE A 10 -0.31 19.70 -28.73
C ILE A 10 1.02 19.43 -28.00
N LEU A 11 2.08 20.18 -28.28
CA LEU A 11 3.37 20.01 -27.61
C LEU A 11 3.37 20.54 -26.16
N LEU A 12 2.60 21.60 -25.88
CA LEU A 12 2.54 22.22 -24.55
C LEU A 12 1.70 21.45 -23.52
N SER A 13 0.88 20.48 -23.95
CA SER A 13 -0.04 19.71 -23.08
C SER A 13 0.52 18.38 -22.58
N CYS A 14 1.71 17.95 -23.03
CA CYS A 14 2.32 16.68 -22.62
C CYS A 14 3.02 16.75 -21.25
N SER A 15 3.54 17.91 -20.83
CA SER A 15 4.25 18.06 -19.56
C SER A 15 3.37 17.89 -18.29
N PRO A 16 2.10 18.36 -18.21
CA PRO A 16 1.28 18.14 -17.00
C PRO A 16 0.84 16.69 -16.82
N MET A 17 0.79 15.89 -17.90
CA MET A 17 0.30 14.50 -17.85
C MET A 17 1.24 13.58 -17.06
N ILE A 18 2.56 13.80 -17.14
CA ILE A 18 3.56 13.02 -16.39
C ILE A 18 3.44 13.33 -14.89
N LEU A 19 3.22 14.60 -14.53
CA LEU A 19 3.10 15.02 -13.14
C LEU A 19 1.83 14.48 -12.46
N CYS A 20 0.73 14.41 -13.19
CA CYS A 20 -0.52 13.86 -12.69
C CYS A 20 -0.40 12.36 -12.38
N GLN A 21 0.21 11.59 -13.30
CA GLN A 21 0.44 10.15 -13.11
C GLN A 21 1.37 9.86 -11.94
N ASN A 22 2.40 10.68 -11.73
CA ASN A 22 3.32 10.53 -10.60
C ASN A 22 2.61 10.75 -9.26
N ARG A 23 1.78 11.80 -9.19
CA ARG A 23 1.00 12.11 -7.99
C ARG A 23 0.01 11.01 -7.65
N GLU A 24 -0.70 10.48 -8.65
CA GLU A 24 -1.64 9.37 -8.47
C GLU A 24 -0.96 8.12 -7.90
N ALA A 25 0.25 7.79 -8.37
CA ALA A 25 0.99 6.65 -7.86
C ALA A 25 1.40 6.83 -6.39
N ILE A 26 1.89 8.01 -6.03
CA ILE A 26 2.27 8.34 -4.65
C ILE A 26 1.04 8.31 -3.73
N ASP A 27 -0.04 8.98 -4.13
CA ASP A 27 -1.27 9.06 -3.34
C ASP A 27 -1.88 7.67 -3.12
N SER A 28 -1.86 6.82 -4.15
CA SER A 28 -2.37 5.44 -4.06
C SER A 28 -1.52 4.58 -3.11
N LEU A 29 -0.19 4.75 -3.11
CA LEU A 29 0.68 4.04 -2.19
C LEU A 29 0.56 4.53 -0.75
N PHE A 30 0.31 5.82 -0.54
CA PHE A 30 -0.04 6.33 0.79
C PHE A 30 -1.38 5.80 1.28
N ALA A 31 -2.37 5.62 0.40
CA ALA A 31 -3.61 4.95 0.77
C ALA A 31 -3.36 3.48 1.21
N THR A 32 -2.41 2.78 0.58
CA THR A 32 -1.99 1.45 1.05
C THR A 32 -1.31 1.51 2.42
N LYS A 33 -0.46 2.50 2.65
CA LYS A 33 0.18 2.75 3.96
C LYS A 33 -0.86 3.02 5.06
N ASP A 34 -1.90 3.80 4.76
CA ASP A 34 -2.99 4.08 5.70
C ASP A 34 -3.80 2.82 6.01
N TYR A 35 -4.09 1.99 5.01
CA TYR A 35 -4.74 0.70 5.20
C TYR A 35 -3.92 -0.25 6.09
N LEU A 36 -2.62 -0.38 5.84
CA LEU A 36 -1.73 -1.17 6.71
C LEU A 36 -1.68 -0.62 8.15
N SER A 37 -1.70 0.71 8.29
CA SER A 37 -1.78 1.37 9.60
C SER A 37 -3.10 1.09 10.30
N GLU A 38 -4.21 1.03 9.57
CA GLU A 38 -5.53 0.68 10.10
C GLU A 38 -5.59 -0.77 10.57
N ILE A 39 -5.00 -1.72 9.82
CA ILE A 39 -4.82 -3.10 10.28
C ILE A 39 -4.08 -3.11 11.61
N LYS A 40 -2.89 -2.50 11.67
CA LYS A 40 -2.07 -2.45 12.88
C LYS A 40 -2.82 -1.83 14.06
N LYS A 41 -3.55 -0.73 13.85
CA LYS A 41 -4.37 -0.12 14.88
C LYS A 41 -5.43 -1.10 15.37
N THR A 42 -6.19 -1.70 14.45
CA THR A 42 -7.31 -2.60 14.76
C THR A 42 -6.88 -3.83 15.55
N ILE A 43 -5.79 -4.50 15.18
CA ILE A 43 -5.32 -5.71 15.88
C ILE A 43 -4.80 -5.42 17.30
N ASN A 44 -4.37 -4.18 17.56
CA ASN A 44 -3.81 -3.79 18.86
C ASN A 44 -4.84 -3.22 19.84
N ILE A 45 -6.10 -3.03 19.43
CA ILE A 45 -7.16 -2.67 20.38
C ILE A 45 -7.41 -3.88 21.31
N GLN A 46 -7.27 -3.69 22.63
CA GLN A 46 -7.41 -4.78 23.60
C GLN A 46 -8.87 -5.19 23.80
N GLU A 47 -9.75 -4.22 24.05
CA GLU A 47 -11.16 -4.47 24.35
C GLU A 47 -12.04 -3.75 23.33
N ASP A 48 -12.38 -4.44 22.23
CA ASP A 48 -13.32 -3.94 21.23
C ASP A 48 -14.27 -5.07 20.80
N VAL A 49 -15.53 -4.93 21.22
CA VAL A 49 -16.62 -5.85 20.89
C VAL A 49 -16.81 -5.97 19.37
N ASN A 50 -16.44 -4.93 18.62
CA ASN A 50 -16.55 -4.89 17.16
C ASN A 50 -15.26 -5.28 16.43
N LYS A 51 -14.21 -5.72 17.15
CA LYS A 51 -12.90 -6.02 16.57
C LYS A 51 -12.97 -7.01 15.42
N VAL A 52 -13.69 -8.11 15.61
CA VAL A 52 -13.90 -9.14 14.57
C VAL A 52 -14.59 -8.55 13.34
N GLN A 53 -15.61 -7.70 13.53
CA GLN A 53 -16.30 -7.05 12.42
C GLN A 53 -15.40 -6.05 11.68
N ARG A 54 -14.58 -5.28 12.39
CA ARG A 54 -13.60 -4.37 11.79
C ARG A 54 -12.55 -5.13 10.98
N ILE A 55 -12.00 -6.21 11.53
CA ILE A 55 -11.09 -7.11 10.82
C ILE A 55 -11.76 -7.70 9.58
N GLN A 56 -13.03 -8.12 9.68
CA GLN A 56 -13.78 -8.64 8.53
C GLN A 56 -13.95 -7.59 7.41
N LYS A 57 -14.14 -6.31 7.75
CA LYS A 57 -14.17 -5.21 6.76
C LYS A 57 -12.81 -5.02 6.10
N LEU A 58 -11.74 -5.02 6.89
CA LEU A 58 -10.37 -4.91 6.39
C LEU A 58 -10.02 -6.05 5.43
N ILE A 59 -10.37 -7.29 5.77
CA ILE A 59 -10.16 -8.47 4.91
C ILE A 59 -10.94 -8.33 3.58
N ARG A 60 -12.20 -7.88 3.62
CA ARG A 60 -13.01 -7.68 2.40
C ARG A 60 -12.39 -6.66 1.45
N ALA A 61 -11.74 -5.63 1.99
CA ALA A 61 -11.02 -4.65 1.18
C ALA A 61 -9.62 -5.14 0.74
N GLY A 62 -9.09 -6.21 1.35
CA GLY A 62 -7.70 -6.64 1.20
C GLY A 62 -7.29 -6.91 -0.24
N SER A 63 -8.10 -7.67 -1.00
CA SER A 63 -7.77 -8.01 -2.39
C SER A 63 -7.66 -6.78 -3.29
N GLU A 64 -8.61 -5.84 -3.18
CA GLU A 64 -8.58 -4.59 -3.95
C GLU A 64 -7.35 -3.76 -3.57
N LYS A 65 -7.02 -3.67 -2.27
CA LYS A 65 -5.83 -2.96 -1.80
C LYS A 65 -4.54 -3.61 -2.29
N GLU A 66 -4.47 -4.94 -2.33
CA GLU A 66 -3.33 -5.69 -2.85
C GLU A 66 -3.12 -5.44 -4.35
N GLU A 67 -4.19 -5.49 -5.15
CA GLU A 67 -4.13 -5.23 -6.59
C GLU A 67 -3.69 -3.80 -6.90
N ARG A 68 -4.27 -2.81 -6.19
CA ARG A 68 -3.85 -1.41 -6.32
C ARG A 68 -2.40 -1.23 -5.90
N PHE A 69 -1.99 -1.87 -4.80
CA PHE A 69 -0.60 -1.84 -4.36
C PHE A 69 0.35 -2.37 -5.43
N LYS A 70 0.10 -3.57 -5.97
CA LYS A 70 0.87 -4.16 -7.08
C LYS A 70 0.98 -3.20 -8.27
N PHE A 71 -0.16 -2.67 -8.73
CA PHE A 71 -0.23 -1.80 -9.90
C PHE A 71 0.61 -0.53 -9.74
N PHE A 72 0.47 0.17 -8.61
CA PHE A 72 1.18 1.43 -8.39
C PHE A 72 2.62 1.24 -7.95
N LEU A 73 2.93 0.16 -7.22
CA LEU A 73 4.30 -0.16 -6.82
C LEU A 73 5.19 -0.40 -8.04
N LYS A 74 4.68 -1.13 -9.05
CA LYS A 74 5.38 -1.40 -10.31
C LYS A 74 5.80 -0.12 -11.05
N LYS A 75 5.08 0.99 -10.85
CA LYS A 75 5.39 2.28 -11.48
C LYS A 75 6.58 3.00 -10.84
N ILE A 76 6.92 2.68 -9.59
CA ILE A 76 7.93 3.41 -8.82
C ILE A 76 9.13 2.55 -8.40
N VAL A 77 8.95 1.24 -8.28
CA VAL A 77 10.02 0.28 -7.95
C VAL A 77 10.48 -0.40 -9.24
N ASN A 78 11.71 -0.12 -9.64
CA ASN A 78 12.30 -0.72 -10.84
C ASN A 78 13.02 -2.04 -10.54
N ASP A 79 13.43 -2.26 -9.29
CA ASP A 79 14.07 -3.51 -8.88
C ASP A 79 13.00 -4.60 -8.73
N HIS A 80 13.14 -5.69 -9.50
CA HIS A 80 12.16 -6.76 -9.52
C HIS A 80 12.09 -7.50 -8.19
N THR A 81 13.23 -7.71 -7.54
CA THR A 81 13.30 -8.43 -6.25
C THR A 81 12.61 -7.61 -5.16
N GLU A 82 12.94 -6.32 -5.07
CA GLU A 82 12.32 -5.43 -4.08
C GLU A 82 10.80 -5.29 -4.30
N TYR A 83 10.35 -5.28 -5.56
CA TYR A 83 8.94 -5.28 -5.92
C TYR A 83 8.21 -6.55 -5.44
N GLU A 84 8.76 -7.74 -5.74
CA GLU A 84 8.17 -9.02 -5.32
C GLU A 84 8.17 -9.17 -3.80
N ASP A 85 9.26 -8.80 -3.12
CA ASP A 85 9.37 -8.86 -1.67
C ASP A 85 8.29 -8.01 -0.98
N MET A 86 8.07 -6.78 -1.45
CA MET A 86 7.05 -5.89 -0.91
C MET A 86 5.64 -6.45 -1.12
N ILE A 87 5.35 -7.01 -2.30
CA ILE A 87 4.07 -7.65 -2.61
C ILE A 87 3.84 -8.86 -1.73
N GLN A 88 4.84 -9.72 -1.62
CA GLN A 88 4.76 -10.91 -0.80
C GLN A 88 4.58 -10.55 0.67
N SER A 89 5.27 -9.52 1.17
CA SER A 89 5.04 -9.00 2.52
C SER A 89 3.60 -8.53 2.71
N PHE A 90 3.02 -7.81 1.74
CA PHE A 90 1.63 -7.39 1.81
C PHE A 90 0.66 -8.58 1.85
N HIS A 91 0.89 -9.56 0.96
CA HIS A 91 0.09 -10.77 0.88
C HIS A 91 0.10 -11.55 2.21
N TRP A 92 1.27 -11.76 2.80
CA TRP A 92 1.36 -12.46 4.08
C TRP A 92 0.70 -11.72 5.23
N ILE A 93 0.75 -10.39 5.24
CA ILE A 93 0.01 -9.59 6.24
C ILE A 93 -1.51 -9.83 6.10
N LEU A 94 -2.03 -9.92 4.88
CA LEU A 94 -3.44 -10.26 4.68
C LEU A 94 -3.79 -11.67 5.14
N GLN A 95 -2.94 -12.66 4.84
CA GLN A 95 -3.15 -14.04 5.32
C GLN A 95 -3.15 -14.11 6.85
N SER A 96 -2.18 -13.46 7.50
CA SER A 96 -2.13 -13.35 8.96
C SER A 96 -3.36 -12.66 9.54
N LEU A 97 -3.91 -11.65 8.85
CA LEU A 97 -5.14 -11.00 9.29
C LEU A 97 -6.35 -11.94 9.23
N VAL A 98 -6.42 -12.79 8.22
CA VAL A 98 -7.47 -13.82 8.09
C VAL A 98 -7.35 -14.87 9.20
N LEU A 99 -6.14 -15.37 9.45
CA LEU A 99 -5.86 -16.32 10.52
C LEU A 99 -6.18 -15.71 11.89
N TYR A 100 -5.72 -14.49 12.15
CA TYR A 100 -6.02 -13.78 13.39
C TYR A 100 -7.52 -13.63 13.63
N LYS A 101 -8.32 -13.35 12.58
CA LYS A 101 -9.79 -13.33 12.71
C LYS A 101 -10.33 -14.70 13.13
N SER A 102 -9.83 -15.77 12.53
CA SER A 102 -10.20 -17.15 12.88
C SER A 102 -9.92 -17.42 14.35
N ASP A 103 -8.72 -17.08 14.82
CA ASP A 103 -8.27 -17.30 16.20
C ASP A 103 -9.10 -16.52 17.22
N LEU A 104 -9.55 -15.30 16.86
CA LEU A 104 -10.46 -14.52 17.72
C LEU A 104 -11.85 -15.16 17.85
N THR A 105 -12.27 -16.00 16.90
CA THR A 105 -13.58 -16.65 16.88
C THR A 105 -13.57 -18.10 17.34
N THR A 106 -12.40 -18.64 17.65
CA THR A 106 -12.21 -20.03 18.11
C THR A 106 -11.58 -20.08 19.50
N ASN A 107 -11.80 -21.19 20.22
CA ASN A 107 -11.22 -21.42 21.54
C ASN A 107 -9.76 -21.92 21.43
N VAL A 108 -8.91 -21.15 20.76
CA VAL A 108 -7.45 -21.36 20.72
C VAL A 108 -6.79 -20.72 21.94
N SER A 109 -5.59 -21.20 22.29
CA SER A 109 -4.83 -20.66 23.42
C SER A 109 -4.45 -19.19 23.19
N GLU A 110 -4.24 -18.45 24.27
CA GLU A 110 -3.85 -17.03 24.18
C GLU A 110 -2.50 -16.83 23.48
N ILE A 111 -1.62 -17.84 23.53
CA ILE A 111 -0.32 -17.82 22.83
C ILE A 111 -0.55 -17.90 21.31
N GLU A 112 -1.41 -18.82 20.85
CA GLU A 112 -1.77 -18.98 19.44
C GLU A 112 -2.52 -17.74 18.93
N LYS A 113 -3.44 -17.18 19.72
CA LYS A 113 -4.13 -15.92 19.36
C LYS A 113 -3.17 -14.75 19.14
N ASN A 114 -2.02 -14.74 19.79
CA ASN A 114 -1.06 -13.64 19.70
C ASN A 114 0.02 -13.82 18.64
N SER A 115 0.21 -15.01 18.05
CA SER A 115 1.24 -15.24 17.03
C SER A 115 1.05 -14.36 15.79
N GLU A 116 -0.17 -14.34 15.24
CA GLU A 116 -0.50 -13.56 14.04
C GLU A 116 -0.47 -12.05 14.32
N LYS A 117 -0.91 -11.65 15.51
CA LYS A 117 -0.79 -10.26 15.97
C LYS A 117 0.68 -9.83 16.07
N MET A 118 1.56 -10.69 16.61
CA MET A 118 3.00 -10.42 16.69
C MET A 118 3.62 -10.34 15.31
N TYR A 119 3.28 -11.26 14.41
CA TYR A 119 3.73 -11.26 13.02
C TYR A 119 3.39 -9.94 12.32
N MET A 120 2.11 -9.54 12.34
CA MET A 120 1.66 -8.29 11.73
C MET A 120 2.33 -7.06 12.37
N ASN A 121 2.50 -7.03 13.69
CA ASN A 121 3.20 -5.94 14.37
C ASN A 121 4.69 -5.84 13.98
N ARG A 122 5.31 -6.96 13.64
CA ARG A 122 6.71 -7.03 13.19
C ARG A 122 6.86 -6.63 11.72
N HIS A 123 5.90 -6.94 10.86
CA HIS A 123 6.07 -6.82 9.40
C HIS A 123 5.34 -5.64 8.75
N ILE A 124 4.28 -5.10 9.37
CA ILE A 124 3.65 -3.88 8.88
C ILE A 124 4.62 -2.67 8.89
N PRO A 125 5.39 -2.39 9.96
CA PRO A 125 6.25 -1.20 9.98
C PRO A 125 7.36 -1.20 8.91
N PRO A 126 8.11 -2.30 8.67
CA PRO A 126 9.07 -2.35 7.57
C PRO A 126 8.43 -2.08 6.20
N LEU A 127 7.27 -2.68 5.90
CA LEU A 127 6.58 -2.46 4.62
C LEU A 127 6.13 -1.01 4.46
N ILE A 128 5.62 -0.38 5.52
CA ILE A 128 5.29 1.05 5.53
C ILE A 128 6.54 1.89 5.23
N ASN A 129 7.68 1.57 5.86
CA ASN A 129 8.93 2.30 5.63
C ASN A 129 9.43 2.14 4.19
N GLN A 130 9.28 0.96 3.58
CA GLN A 130 9.61 0.75 2.16
C GLN A 130 8.70 1.60 1.26
N ILE A 131 7.39 1.66 1.54
CA ILE A 131 6.47 2.54 0.81
C ILE A 131 6.94 4.00 0.88
N TYR A 132 7.29 4.50 2.08
CA TYR A 132 7.84 5.85 2.23
C TYR A 132 9.14 6.05 1.45
N PHE A 133 10.05 5.08 1.52
CA PHE A 133 11.34 5.16 0.84
C PHE A 133 11.19 5.29 -0.67
N TYR A 134 10.42 4.41 -1.32
CA TYR A 134 10.26 4.47 -2.77
C TYR A 134 9.43 5.65 -3.23
N THR A 135 8.39 6.04 -2.50
CA THR A 135 7.61 7.24 -2.86
C THR A 135 8.47 8.49 -2.79
N LYS A 136 9.30 8.66 -1.75
CA LYS A 136 10.26 9.77 -1.64
C LYS A 136 11.31 9.73 -2.76
N LYS A 137 11.95 8.58 -2.99
CA LYS A 137 12.94 8.40 -4.07
C LYS A 137 12.36 8.73 -5.45
N PHE A 138 11.11 8.35 -5.68
CA PHE A 138 10.39 8.62 -6.92
C PHE A 138 10.06 10.12 -7.09
N GLN A 139 9.66 10.80 -6.01
CA GLN A 139 9.46 12.26 -5.99
C GLN A 139 10.74 13.00 -6.36
N GLU A 140 11.86 12.69 -5.70
CA GLU A 140 13.17 13.31 -5.94
C GLU A 140 13.64 13.12 -7.41
N LYS A 141 13.43 11.93 -7.97
CA LYS A 141 13.72 11.67 -9.39
C LYS A 141 12.84 12.50 -10.33
N SER A 142 11.58 12.70 -9.98
CA SER A 142 10.66 13.49 -10.81
C SER A 142 10.94 15.01 -10.77
N GLU A 143 11.57 15.50 -9.71
CA GLU A 143 11.96 16.90 -9.56
C GLU A 143 13.30 17.21 -10.24
N THR A 144 14.24 16.27 -10.22
CA THR A 144 15.54 16.41 -10.90
C THR A 144 15.45 16.40 -12.42
N HIS A 145 14.37 15.87 -13.01
CA HIS A 145 14.11 15.95 -14.46
C HIS A 145 13.39 17.24 -14.89
N LYS A 146 13.13 18.17 -13.97
CA LYS A 146 12.53 19.49 -14.26
C LYS A 146 13.55 20.63 -14.42
N ASN A 147 14.80 20.42 -14.00
CA ASN A 147 15.89 21.40 -14.07
C ASN A 147 16.86 21.05 -15.20
#